data_AF-W1DDN7-F1
#
_entry.id   AF-W1DDN7-F1
#
_cell.length_a   1.000
_cell.length_b   1.000
_cell.length_c   1.000
_cell.angle_alpha   90.00
_cell.angle_beta   90.00
_cell.angle_gamma   90.00
#
_symmetry.space_group_name_H-M   'P 1'
#
loop_
_entity.id
_entity.type
_entity.pdbx_description
1 polymer ?
#
loop_
_entity_poly.entity_id
_entity_poly.type
_entity_poly.pdbx_seq_one_letter_code
_entity_poly.pdbx_strand_id
1 'polypeptide(L)'
;MAARRFFATWPFLAAAIGILFGGWISDRLLKRTGSVNISRKLPIISGLLLSSCIIAANWVSANSTVIIIMSVAFFGQGMVGLGWTLISDIAPENMAGLTGGIFNFCANMASIIAPLIIGVIISATGNFFYALIYVGLTALIGVIAYIFIIGDIKRIELK
;
A
#
# COMPACT_ATOMS: atom_id res chain seq x y z
N MET A 1 17.87 -25.25 -6.52
CA MET A 1 17.95 -23.78 -6.76
C MET A 1 16.75 -23.24 -7.56
N ALA A 2 16.13 -24.00 -8.48
CA ALA A 2 14.96 -23.57 -9.27
C ALA A 2 13.64 -23.43 -8.48
N ALA A 3 13.35 -24.32 -7.53
CA ALA A 3 12.12 -24.26 -6.73
C ALA A 3 12.00 -22.97 -5.89
N ARG A 4 13.12 -22.46 -5.35
CA ARG A 4 13.16 -21.23 -4.53
C ARG A 4 12.77 -19.98 -5.32
N ARG A 5 12.97 -19.98 -6.65
CA ARG A 5 12.56 -18.89 -7.56
C ARG A 5 11.06 -18.89 -7.84
N PHE A 6 10.43 -20.07 -7.92
CA PHE A 6 8.97 -20.19 -8.04
C PHE A 6 8.24 -19.71 -6.78
N PHE A 7 8.80 -19.93 -5.60
CA PHE A 7 8.20 -19.40 -4.37
C PHE A 7 8.35 -17.89 -4.21
N ALA A 8 9.34 -17.27 -4.87
CA ALA A 8 9.55 -15.82 -4.82
C ALA A 8 8.52 -15.04 -5.67
N THR A 9 7.86 -15.67 -6.64
CA THR A 9 6.83 -15.01 -7.47
C THR A 9 5.45 -15.00 -6.81
N TRP A 10 5.23 -15.82 -5.78
CA TRP A 10 3.94 -15.92 -5.09
C TRP A 10 3.47 -14.61 -4.46
N PRO A 11 4.31 -13.84 -3.74
CA PRO A 11 3.90 -12.53 -3.23
C PRO A 11 3.51 -11.54 -4.34
N PHE A 12 4.22 -11.55 -5.47
CA PHE A 12 3.88 -10.70 -6.61
C PHE A 12 2.56 -11.09 -7.27
N LEU A 13 2.28 -12.39 -7.38
CA LEU A 13 0.99 -12.88 -7.85
C LEU A 13 -0.14 -12.48 -6.89
N ALA A 14 0.10 -12.58 -5.58
CA ALA A 14 -0.83 -12.14 -4.56
C ALA A 14 -1.09 -10.63 -4.64
N ALA A 15 -0.07 -9.80 -4.90
CA ALA A 15 -0.24 -8.37 -5.15
C ALA A 15 -1.12 -8.10 -6.39
N ALA A 16 -0.89 -8.81 -7.49
CA ALA A 16 -1.70 -8.67 -8.70
C ALA A 16 -3.19 -9.00 -8.44
N ILE A 17 -3.46 -10.09 -7.72
CA ILE A 17 -4.82 -10.46 -7.30
C ILE A 17 -5.39 -9.40 -6.35
N GLY A 18 -4.58 -8.88 -5.43
CA GLY A 18 -4.96 -7.82 -4.50
C GLY A 18 -5.40 -6.53 -5.19
N ILE A 19 -4.74 -6.12 -6.28
CA ILE A 19 -5.14 -4.97 -7.09
C ILE A 19 -6.55 -5.18 -7.68
N LEU A 20 -6.77 -6.33 -8.33
CA LEU A 20 -8.06 -6.66 -8.95
C LEU A 20 -9.17 -6.76 -7.89
N PHE A 21 -8.88 -7.39 -6.75
CA PHE A 21 -9.81 -7.55 -5.65
C PHE A 21 -10.14 -6.21 -4.99
N GLY A 22 -9.14 -5.36 -4.77
CA GLY A 22 -9.33 -4.00 -4.28
C GLY A 22 -10.26 -3.19 -5.18
N GLY A 23 -10.02 -3.21 -6.49
CA GLY A 23 -10.88 -2.56 -7.49
C GLY A 23 -12.32 -3.10 -7.46
N TRP A 24 -12.48 -4.42 -7.43
CA TRP A 24 -13.79 -5.05 -7.35
C TRP A 24 -14.56 -4.69 -6.06
N ILE A 25 -13.88 -4.67 -4.91
CA ILE A 25 -14.48 -4.20 -3.64
C ILE A 25 -14.88 -2.73 -3.75
N SER A 26 -13.99 -1.87 -4.27
CA SER A 26 -14.25 -0.45 -4.44
C SER A 26 -15.50 -0.22 -5.29
N ASP A 27 -15.60 -0.88 -6.44
CA ASP A 27 -16.76 -0.75 -7.33
C ASP A 27 -18.04 -1.29 -6.71
N ARG A 28 -17.95 -2.39 -5.95
CA ARG A 28 -19.09 -2.97 -5.25
C ARG A 28 -19.58 -2.08 -4.09
N LEU A 29 -18.66 -1.45 -3.36
CA LEU A 29 -18.97 -0.47 -2.33
C LEU A 29 -19.62 0.77 -2.95
N LEU A 30 -19.13 1.21 -4.11
CA LEU A 30 -19.69 2.38 -4.79
C LEU A 30 -21.14 2.14 -5.21
N LYS A 31 -21.41 0.96 -5.79
CA LYS A 31 -22.77 0.56 -6.19
C LYS A 31 -23.74 0.39 -5.00
N ARG A 32 -23.23 0.06 -3.81
CA ARG A 32 -24.06 -0.20 -2.61
C ARG A 32 -24.28 1.02 -1.73
N THR A 33 -23.23 1.82 -1.52
CA THR A 33 -23.26 2.95 -0.59
C THR A 33 -23.46 4.29 -1.29
N GLY A 34 -23.18 4.38 -2.59
CA GLY A 34 -23.19 5.64 -3.35
C GLY A 34 -22.11 6.64 -2.93
N SER A 35 -21.28 6.32 -1.93
CA SER A 35 -20.25 7.21 -1.40
C SER A 35 -18.89 6.84 -1.97
N VAL A 36 -18.32 7.73 -2.78
CA VAL A 36 -16.94 7.63 -3.29
C VAL A 36 -15.94 7.56 -2.12
N ASN A 37 -16.24 8.27 -1.03
CA ASN A 37 -15.36 8.36 0.13
C ASN A 37 -15.10 6.98 0.77
N ILE A 38 -16.19 6.25 1.07
CA ILE A 38 -16.11 4.90 1.66
C ILE A 38 -15.54 3.91 0.64
N SER A 39 -15.97 4.02 -0.61
CA SER A 39 -15.60 3.08 -1.67
C SER A 39 -14.11 3.08 -1.96
N ARG A 40 -13.46 4.24 -1.89
CA ARG A 40 -12.03 4.39 -2.15
C ARG A 40 -11.17 4.21 -0.91
N LYS A 41 -11.57 4.77 0.25
CA LYS A 41 -10.76 4.69 1.47
C LYS A 41 -10.75 3.31 2.11
N LEU A 42 -11.90 2.64 2.17
CA LEU A 42 -12.02 1.39 2.91
C LEU A 42 -11.13 0.27 2.34
N PRO A 43 -11.06 0.07 1.01
CA PRO A 43 -10.10 -0.86 0.41
C PRO A 43 -8.65 -0.48 0.70
N ILE A 44 -8.28 0.81 0.61
CA ILE A 44 -6.91 1.26 0.85
C ILE A 44 -6.50 1.07 2.31
N ILE A 45 -7.34 1.47 3.26
CA ILE A 45 -7.09 1.28 4.70
C ILE A 45 -6.97 -0.20 5.03
N SER A 46 -7.87 -1.04 4.51
CA SER A 46 -7.78 -2.50 4.72
C SER A 46 -6.50 -3.09 4.11
N GLY A 47 -6.08 -2.61 2.94
CA GLY A 47 -4.85 -3.02 2.29
C GLY A 47 -3.60 -2.61 3.07
N LEU A 48 -3.55 -1.40 3.63
CA LEU A 48 -2.46 -0.94 4.48
C LEU A 48 -2.39 -1.73 5.80
N LEU A 49 -3.54 -2.04 6.41
CA LEU A 49 -3.60 -2.90 7.60
C LEU A 49 -3.09 -4.31 7.29
N LEU A 50 -3.51 -4.92 6.18
CA LEU A 50 -2.99 -6.21 5.73
C LEU A 50 -1.49 -6.15 5.43
N SER A 51 -1.01 -5.04 4.86
CA SER A 51 0.43 -4.84 4.60
C SER A 51 1.24 -4.78 5.90
N SER A 52 0.67 -4.20 6.97
CA SER A 52 1.32 -4.13 8.28
C SER A 52 1.56 -5.51 8.92
N CYS A 53 0.83 -6.55 8.49
CA CYS A 53 1.07 -7.93 8.93
C CYS A 53 2.46 -8.45 8.54
N ILE A 54 3.20 -7.75 7.68
CA ILE A 54 4.59 -8.09 7.34
C ILE A 54 5.51 -8.12 8.58
N ILE A 55 5.18 -7.38 9.64
CA ILE A 55 5.92 -7.41 10.91
C ILE A 55 5.87 -8.82 11.53
N ALA A 56 4.75 -9.54 11.35
CA ALA A 56 4.58 -10.89 11.89
C ALA A 56 5.60 -11.89 11.31
N ALA A 57 6.15 -11.62 10.12
CA ALA A 57 7.18 -12.46 9.52
C ALA A 57 8.46 -12.55 10.35
N ASN A 58 8.69 -11.58 11.25
CA ASN A 58 9.87 -11.57 12.14
C ASN A 58 9.90 -12.70 13.17
N TRP A 59 8.74 -13.15 13.63
CA TRP A 59 8.65 -14.20 14.67
C TRP A 59 8.52 -15.61 14.10
N VAL A 60 8.59 -15.72 12.77
CA VAL A 60 8.38 -16.99 12.06
C VAL A 60 9.69 -17.46 11.45
N SER A 61 10.09 -18.68 11.82
CA SER A 61 11.33 -19.31 11.36
C SER A 61 11.13 -20.27 10.18
N ALA A 62 9.88 -20.71 9.93
CA ALA A 62 9.55 -21.59 8.81
C ALA A 62 9.44 -20.79 7.49
N ASN A 63 10.33 -21.08 6.52
CA ASN A 63 10.36 -20.42 5.21
C ASN A 63 9.00 -20.39 4.50
N SER A 64 8.23 -21.48 4.57
CA SER A 64 6.89 -21.57 3.97
C SER A 64 5.90 -20.57 4.59
N THR A 65 5.96 -20.38 5.90
CA THR A 65 5.05 -19.47 6.63
C THR A 65 5.43 -18.01 6.39
N VAL A 66 6.73 -17.70 6.30
CA VAL A 66 7.21 -16.35 5.90
C VAL A 66 6.68 -15.97 4.53
N ILE A 67 6.75 -16.89 3.55
CA ILE A 67 6.23 -16.63 2.19
C ILE A 67 4.72 -16.35 2.23
N ILE A 68 3.95 -17.12 3.00
CA ILE A 68 2.50 -16.89 3.15
C ILE A 68 2.21 -15.49 3.73
N ILE A 69 2.93 -15.10 4.79
CA ILE A 69 2.79 -13.77 5.40
C ILE A 69 3.15 -12.66 4.40
N MET A 70 4.25 -12.82 3.66
CA MET A 70 4.63 -11.88 2.61
C MET A 70 3.59 -11.82 1.49
N SER A 71 3.00 -12.94 1.09
CA SER A 71 1.91 -12.96 0.10
C SER A 71 0.68 -12.21 0.58
N VAL A 72 0.28 -12.36 1.85
CA VAL A 72 -0.84 -11.59 2.42
C VAL A 72 -0.51 -10.10 2.50
N ALA A 73 0.71 -9.74 2.91
CA ALA A 73 1.14 -8.35 2.97
C ALA A 73 1.16 -7.71 1.57
N PHE A 74 1.69 -8.42 0.58
CA PHE A 74 1.75 -7.95 -0.81
C PHE A 74 0.36 -7.89 -1.46
N PHE A 75 -0.55 -8.81 -1.11
CA PHE A 75 -1.95 -8.70 -1.49
C PHE A 75 -2.58 -7.41 -0.97
N GLY A 76 -2.36 -7.08 0.31
CA GLY A 76 -2.78 -5.82 0.90
C GLY A 76 -2.19 -4.61 0.18
N GLN A 77 -0.89 -4.65 -0.12
CA GLN A 77 -0.19 -3.62 -0.87
C GLN A 77 -0.78 -3.43 -2.28
N GLY A 78 -1.22 -4.52 -2.92
CA GLY A 78 -1.95 -4.46 -4.19
C GLY A 78 -3.24 -3.62 -4.09
N MET A 79 -4.02 -3.79 -3.02
CA MET A 79 -5.26 -3.01 -2.82
C MET A 79 -5.00 -1.50 -2.67
N VAL A 80 -3.84 -1.11 -2.14
CA VAL A 80 -3.42 0.30 -1.99
C VAL A 80 -3.20 0.98 -3.34
N GLY A 81 -3.00 0.22 -4.43
CA GLY A 81 -2.84 0.75 -5.78
C GLY A 81 -4.00 1.64 -6.25
N LEU A 82 -5.18 1.52 -5.62
CA LEU A 82 -6.32 2.41 -5.84
C LEU A 82 -6.08 3.87 -5.46
N GLY A 83 -5.04 4.18 -4.69
CA GLY A 83 -4.68 5.56 -4.32
C GLY A 83 -4.56 6.50 -5.53
N TRP A 84 -4.11 5.98 -6.67
CA TRP A 84 -4.07 6.73 -7.93
C TRP A 84 -5.44 7.23 -8.40
N THR A 85 -6.45 6.37 -8.32
CA THR A 85 -7.83 6.75 -8.69
C THR A 85 -8.38 7.81 -7.74
N LEU A 86 -8.03 7.70 -6.46
CA LEU A 86 -8.44 8.63 -5.42
C LEU A 86 -7.89 10.04 -5.66
N ILE A 87 -6.65 10.15 -6.13
CA ILE A 87 -6.02 11.43 -6.47
C ILE A 87 -6.71 12.07 -7.67
N SER A 88 -7.04 11.28 -8.69
CA SER A 88 -7.80 11.76 -9.84
C SER A 88 -9.21 12.23 -9.43
N ASP A 89 -9.85 11.57 -8.47
CA ASP A 89 -11.17 11.93 -7.95
C ASP A 89 -11.16 13.25 -7.14
N ILE A 90 -10.05 13.58 -6.47
CA ILE A 90 -9.90 14.82 -5.68
C ILE A 90 -9.41 15.99 -6.54
N ALA A 91 -8.66 15.74 -7.61
CA ALA A 91 -7.96 16.78 -8.34
C ALA A 91 -8.90 17.80 -9.01
N PRO A 92 -8.55 19.11 -9.01
CA PRO A 92 -9.32 20.15 -9.68
C PRO A 92 -9.45 19.91 -11.18
N GLU A 93 -10.56 20.34 -11.80
CA GLU A 93 -10.82 20.07 -13.23
C GLU A 93 -9.69 20.52 -14.16
N ASN A 94 -9.09 21.67 -13.84
CA ASN A 94 -8.03 22.28 -14.64
C ASN A 94 -6.61 21.95 -14.16
N MET A 95 -6.44 21.13 -13.10
CA MET A 95 -5.14 20.86 -12.49
C MET A 95 -4.87 19.38 -12.20
N ALA A 96 -5.64 18.46 -12.79
CA ALA A 96 -5.43 17.02 -12.63
C ALA A 96 -3.98 16.58 -12.95
N GLY A 97 -3.35 17.17 -13.97
CA GLY A 97 -1.96 16.91 -14.32
C GLY A 97 -0.96 17.40 -13.25
N LEU A 98 -1.20 18.57 -12.65
CA LEU A 98 -0.35 19.12 -11.59
C LEU A 98 -0.46 18.29 -10.31
N THR A 99 -1.69 17.95 -9.88
CA THR A 99 -1.93 17.10 -8.71
C THR A 99 -1.30 15.71 -8.89
N GLY A 100 -1.46 15.10 -10.07
CA GLY A 100 -0.81 13.83 -10.41
C GLY A 100 0.72 13.94 -10.47
N GLY A 101 1.26 15.07 -10.94
CA GLY A 101 2.69 15.36 -10.95
C GLY A 101 3.30 15.47 -9.55
N ILE A 102 2.65 16.22 -8.65
CA ILE A 102 3.07 16.34 -7.23
C ILE A 102 3.01 14.97 -6.55
N PHE A 103 1.94 14.20 -6.77
CA PHE A 103 1.84 12.85 -6.22
C PHE A 103 2.97 11.95 -6.71
N ASN A 104 3.24 11.94 -8.02
CA ASN A 104 4.36 11.19 -8.59
C ASN A 104 5.69 11.61 -7.98
N PHE A 105 5.92 12.90 -7.81
CA PHE A 105 7.14 13.42 -7.22
C PHE A 105 7.34 12.86 -5.80
N CYS A 106 6.30 12.95 -4.95
CA CYS A 106 6.33 12.37 -3.61
C CYS A 106 6.51 10.85 -3.62
N ALA A 107 5.81 10.13 -4.51
CA ALA A 107 5.89 8.67 -4.61
C ALA A 107 7.27 8.18 -5.07
N ASN A 108 7.88 8.87 -6.05
CA ASN A 108 9.23 8.58 -6.51
C ASN A 108 10.28 8.92 -5.44
N MET A 109 10.13 10.04 -4.73
CA MET A 109 10.99 10.36 -3.59
C MET A 109 10.91 9.29 -2.50
N ALA A 110 9.70 8.87 -2.11
CA ALA A 110 9.50 7.81 -1.13
C ALA A 110 10.15 6.49 -1.56
N SER A 111 10.10 6.17 -2.86
CA SER A 111 10.71 4.97 -3.44
C SER A 111 12.25 5.00 -3.40
N ILE A 112 12.86 6.19 -3.34
CA ILE A 112 14.31 6.35 -3.16
C ILE A 112 14.67 6.30 -1.66
N ILE A 113 13.89 6.99 -0.83
CA ILE A 113 14.16 7.12 0.61
C ILE A 113 13.96 5.79 1.35
N ALA A 114 12.92 5.02 1.04
CA ALA A 114 12.61 3.79 1.77
C ALA A 114 13.71 2.72 1.68
N PRO A 115 14.26 2.36 0.50
CA PRO A 115 15.39 1.43 0.40
C PRO A 115 16.66 1.97 1.07
N LEU A 116 16.90 3.28 1.03
CA LEU A 116 18.04 3.91 1.69
C LEU A 116 17.94 3.72 3.21
N ILE A 117 16.78 4.01 3.80
CA ILE A 117 16.54 3.81 5.24
C ILE A 117 16.69 2.34 5.61
N ILE A 118 16.09 1.43 4.84
CA ILE A 118 16.22 -0.02 5.04
C ILE A 118 17.70 -0.44 5.00
N GLY A 119 18.45 0.06 4.02
CA GLY A 119 19.88 -0.22 3.88
C GLY A 119 20.71 0.27 5.07
N VAL A 120 20.45 1.50 5.55
CA VAL A 120 21.11 2.06 6.74
C VAL A 120 20.77 1.24 7.99
N ILE A 121 19.50 0.86 8.17
CA ILE A 121 19.07 0.03 9.30
C ILE A 121 19.80 -1.31 9.30
N ILE A 122 19.87 -1.99 8.14
CA ILE A 122 20.53 -3.30 8.03
C ILE A 122 22.05 -3.14 8.22
N SER A 123 22.66 -2.09 7.67
CA SER A 123 24.09 -1.83 7.82
C SER A 123 24.49 -1.55 9.29
N ALA A 124 23.66 -0.81 10.02
CA ALA A 124 23.93 -0.47 11.41
C ALA A 124 23.62 -1.62 12.41
N THR A 125 22.57 -2.40 12.16
CA THR A 125 22.09 -3.42 13.10
C THR A 125 22.47 -4.85 12.72
N GLY A 126 22.81 -5.09 11.45
CA GLY A 126 23.04 -6.43 10.90
C GLY A 126 21.78 -7.31 10.81
N ASN A 127 20.58 -6.79 11.15
CA ASN A 127 19.37 -7.59 11.29
C ASN A 127 18.18 -7.03 10.50
N PHE A 128 17.57 -7.87 9.67
CA PHE A 128 16.35 -7.57 8.91
C PHE A 128 15.11 -7.32 9.78
N PHE A 129 15.17 -7.69 11.06
CA PHE A 129 14.10 -7.48 12.03
C PHE A 129 13.62 -6.03 12.08
N TYR A 130 14.56 -5.09 12.22
CA TYR A 130 14.26 -3.66 12.29
C TYR A 130 13.77 -3.08 10.97
N ALA A 131 14.23 -3.63 9.84
CA ALA A 131 13.74 -3.22 8.51
C ALA A 131 12.27 -3.62 8.29
N LEU A 132 11.89 -4.83 8.69
CA LEU A 132 10.50 -5.30 8.60
C LEU A 132 9.57 -4.51 9.53
N ILE A 133 10.03 -4.14 10.74
CA ILE A 133 9.31 -3.24 11.63
C ILE A 133 9.10 -1.87 10.98
N TYR A 134 10.14 -1.28 10.39
CA TYR A 134 10.03 0.00 9.70
C TYR A 134 8.97 -0.03 8.58
N VAL A 135 8.96 -1.08 7.75
CA VAL A 135 7.97 -1.23 6.67
C VAL A 135 6.55 -1.36 7.23
N GLY A 136 6.35 -2.16 8.28
CA GLY A 136 5.02 -2.29 8.87
C GLY A 136 4.54 -1.04 9.60
N LEU A 137 5.43 -0.33 10.30
CA LEU A 137 5.10 0.94 10.96
C LEU A 137 4.75 2.03 9.96
N THR A 138 5.48 2.13 8.85
CA THR A 138 5.16 3.09 7.77
C THR A 138 3.80 2.78 7.14
N ALA A 139 3.43 1.50 6.99
CA ALA A 139 2.08 1.14 6.57
C ALA A 139 1.00 1.59 7.58
N LEU A 140 1.25 1.43 8.89
CA LEU A 140 0.33 1.90 9.95
C LEU A 140 0.22 3.43 10.00
N ILE A 141 1.33 4.15 9.82
CA ILE A 141 1.31 5.62 9.65
C ILE A 141 0.45 5.99 8.44
N GLY A 142 0.54 5.23 7.36
CA GLY A 142 -0.35 5.37 6.20
C GLY A 142 -1.83 5.23 6.59
N VAL A 143 -2.19 4.21 7.38
CA VAL A 143 -3.58 4.03 7.87
C VAL A 143 -4.05 5.26 8.63
N ILE A 144 -3.23 5.77 9.56
CA ILE A 144 -3.54 6.97 10.35
C ILE A 144 -3.72 8.18 9.44
N ALA A 145 -2.85 8.38 8.46
CA ALA A 145 -2.97 9.47 7.49
C ALA A 145 -4.27 9.37 6.67
N TYR A 146 -4.64 8.18 6.21
CA TYR A 146 -5.88 7.98 5.45
C TYR A 146 -7.15 8.18 6.27
N ILE A 147 -7.10 7.91 7.59
CA ILE A 147 -8.24 8.08 8.49
C ILE A 147 -8.38 9.54 8.93
N PHE A 148 -7.28 10.19 9.35
CA PHE A 148 -7.32 11.49 10.01
C PHE A 148 -6.99 12.68 9.10
N ILE A 149 -6.12 12.49 8.09
CA ILE A 149 -5.63 13.59 7.24
C ILE A 149 -6.48 13.69 5.97
N ILE A 150 -6.81 12.56 5.35
CA ILE A 150 -7.65 12.59 4.15
C ILE A 150 -9.09 12.84 4.59
N GLY A 151 -9.59 14.04 4.26
CA GLY A 151 -10.98 14.46 4.48
C GLY A 151 -11.97 13.88 3.47
N ASP A 152 -13.09 14.55 3.24
CA ASP A 152 -14.06 14.11 2.23
C ASP A 152 -13.45 14.08 0.83
N ILE A 153 -13.59 12.93 0.16
CA ILE A 153 -13.20 12.78 -1.25
C ILE A 153 -14.25 13.51 -2.10
N LYS A 154 -13.98 14.78 -2.38
CA LYS A 154 -14.73 15.64 -3.29
C LYS A 154 -13.74 16.36 -4.19
N ARG A 155 -14.14 16.61 -5.43
CA ARG A 155 -13.34 17.37 -6.38
C ARG A 155 -13.10 18.76 -5.81
N ILE A 156 -11.84 19.18 -5.76
CA ILE A 156 -11.49 20.52 -5.25
C ILE A 156 -11.91 21.54 -6.31
N GLU A 157 -12.93 22.35 -6.00
CA GLU A 157 -13.30 23.51 -6.80
C GLU A 157 -12.37 24.67 -6.47
N LEU A 158 -11.60 25.12 -7.46
CA LEU A 158 -10.78 26.32 -7.35
C LEU A 158 -11.64 27.51 -7.78
N LYS A 159 -11.93 28.42 -6.83
CA LYS A 159 -12.50 29.74 -7.13
C LYS A 159 -11.47 30.66 -7.78
#